data_AF-A0A7M1S543-F1
#
_entry.id   AF-A0A7M1S543-F1
#
_cell.length_a   1.000
_cell.length_b   1.000
_cell.length_c   1.000
_cell.angle_alpha   90.00
_cell.angle_beta   90.00
_cell.angle_gamma   90.00
#
_symmetry.space_group_name_H-M   'P 1'
#
loop_
_entity.id
_entity.type
_entity.pdbx_description
1 polymer ?
#
loop_
_entity_poly.entity_id
_entity_poly.type
_entity_poly.pdbx_seq_one_letter_code
_entity_poly.pdbx_strand_id
1 'polypeptide(L)'
;MFIEHGFISNRTEYFSLVNKSFWEAYRNAHIEFINGLPHAKGIHFKILLPTSFFALLLQLYPKKLSVRTSLILLILFFTLLYSDVFTYLFTQKFTMPVITVFLLVILYIKKDILSILLLSQIIIAYWFGFSFYQGWEVIFQFFPKMEMFNFSRFFFLSPFLWALIAVYSLRSILQKIHYGSLFAVLFMFIQFYIAVTEAFFNTSPKLYYLPFNKYYASSQFKQIQNFIKKPLNSYRIVSLGIDPSVSLFNGFYTLDGYIVNYPLTYKHQFRKIIATHLGKNAAHHKLFDGWGSKVYLFDNNVGYSYKTEQDIYIHTEPYTNLELNTSQIYAMGGRYLLSSRKILNENLYDLYFEKVFISKDDAIWKVWLYRIDKPKQQKKDYK
;
A
#
# COMPACT_ATOMS: atom_id res chain seq x y z
N MET A 1 -23.99 7.37 -6.07
CA MET A 1 -22.76 6.69 -6.54
C MET A 1 -22.79 5.16 -6.42
N PHE A 2 -22.82 4.51 -5.24
CA PHE A 2 -22.82 3.02 -5.18
C PHE A 2 -24.17 2.35 -5.52
N ILE A 3 -25.27 3.09 -5.44
CA ILE A 3 -26.64 2.58 -5.59
C ILE A 3 -27.37 3.27 -6.76
N GLU A 4 -26.62 4.00 -7.60
CA GLU A 4 -27.21 4.68 -8.74
C GLU A 4 -27.42 3.68 -9.87
N HIS A 5 -28.66 3.57 -10.35
CA HIS A 5 -29.00 2.67 -11.45
C HIS A 5 -28.11 2.97 -12.67
N GLY A 6 -27.34 1.96 -13.11
CA GLY A 6 -26.46 2.05 -14.30
C GLY A 6 -24.99 2.39 -14.02
N PHE A 7 -24.57 2.68 -12.79
CA PHE A 7 -23.15 2.82 -12.47
C PHE A 7 -22.45 1.45 -12.43
N ILE A 8 -21.54 1.21 -13.37
CA ILE A 8 -20.64 0.05 -13.34
C ILE A 8 -19.27 0.56 -12.87
N SER A 9 -18.80 0.03 -11.74
CA SER A 9 -17.49 0.39 -11.18
C SER A 9 -16.36 -0.19 -12.03
N ASN A 10 -15.26 0.54 -12.17
CA ASN A 10 -13.99 0.01 -12.68
C ASN A 10 -13.49 -1.22 -11.89
N ARG A 11 -13.99 -1.42 -10.66
CA ARG A 11 -13.65 -2.54 -9.80
C ARG A 11 -14.27 -3.88 -10.22
N THR A 12 -15.19 -3.90 -11.19
CA THR A 12 -15.67 -5.18 -11.75
C THR A 12 -14.58 -5.91 -12.53
N GLU A 13 -13.54 -5.20 -12.99
CA GLU A 13 -12.37 -5.77 -13.66
C GLU A 13 -11.15 -5.88 -12.74
N TYR A 14 -11.36 -5.85 -11.43
CA TYR A 14 -10.30 -5.82 -10.44
C TYR A 14 -9.75 -7.22 -10.16
N PHE A 15 -9.22 -7.87 -11.20
CA PHE A 15 -8.74 -9.25 -11.12
C PHE A 15 -7.42 -9.39 -10.33
N SER A 16 -6.73 -8.28 -10.03
CA SER A 16 -5.48 -8.34 -9.25
C SER A 16 -5.69 -8.72 -7.78
N LEU A 17 -6.93 -8.76 -7.29
CA LEU A 17 -7.18 -9.24 -5.94
C LEU A 17 -6.98 -10.74 -5.86
N VAL A 18 -7.42 -11.54 -6.83
CA VAL A 18 -7.42 -12.99 -6.64
C VAL A 18 -6.38 -13.66 -7.53
N ASN A 19 -5.14 -13.71 -7.06
CA ASN A 19 -4.00 -14.16 -7.88
C ASN A 19 -3.02 -15.05 -7.14
N LYS A 20 -3.35 -15.47 -5.92
CA LYS A 20 -2.49 -16.31 -5.10
C LYS A 20 -2.97 -17.73 -5.10
N SER A 21 -2.03 -18.65 -5.28
CA SER A 21 -2.24 -20.07 -4.97
C SER A 21 -2.52 -20.26 -3.48
N PHE A 22 -3.01 -21.44 -3.12
CA PHE A 22 -3.28 -21.80 -1.72
C PHE A 22 -2.01 -21.63 -0.84
N TRP A 23 -0.86 -22.11 -1.33
CA TRP A 23 0.39 -22.06 -0.57
C TRP A 23 0.94 -20.64 -0.42
N GLU A 24 0.75 -19.78 -1.42
CA GLU A 24 1.11 -18.36 -1.30
C GLU A 24 0.17 -17.64 -0.33
N ALA A 25 -1.13 -17.92 -0.36
CA ALA A 25 -2.09 -17.37 0.59
C ALA A 25 -1.76 -17.79 2.03
N TYR A 26 -1.48 -19.09 2.24
CA TYR A 26 -1.04 -19.64 3.52
C TYR A 26 0.26 -18.99 4.01
N ARG A 27 1.28 -18.88 3.14
CA ARG A 27 2.54 -18.22 3.48
C ARG A 27 2.32 -16.75 3.86
N ASN A 28 1.43 -16.04 3.18
CA ASN A 28 1.12 -14.65 3.52
C ASN A 28 0.39 -14.52 4.85
N ALA A 29 -0.52 -15.45 5.17
CA ALA A 29 -1.16 -15.51 6.48
C ALA A 29 -0.11 -15.72 7.59
N HIS A 30 0.83 -16.62 7.37
CA HIS A 30 1.92 -16.89 8.32
C HIS A 30 2.84 -15.68 8.49
N ILE A 31 3.20 -15.00 7.39
CA ILE A 31 3.99 -13.77 7.44
C ILE A 31 3.23 -12.66 8.16
N GLU A 32 1.92 -12.49 7.95
CA GLU A 32 1.12 -11.48 8.68
C GLU A 32 1.09 -11.78 10.18
N PHE A 33 0.82 -13.03 10.55
CA PHE A 33 0.76 -13.42 11.95
C PHE A 33 2.09 -13.14 12.68
N ILE A 34 3.21 -13.46 12.03
CA ILE A 34 4.56 -13.23 12.55
C ILE A 34 4.90 -11.75 12.49
N ASN A 35 5.08 -11.19 11.29
CA ASN A 35 5.74 -9.90 11.08
C ASN A 35 4.77 -8.72 10.96
N GLY A 36 3.46 -8.98 10.99
CA GLY A 36 2.45 -7.98 10.64
C GLY A 36 2.45 -7.68 9.15
N LEU A 37 1.99 -6.49 8.79
CA LEU A 37 1.82 -6.11 7.39
C LEU A 37 3.18 -5.75 6.77
N PRO A 38 3.40 -6.05 5.47
CA PRO A 38 4.64 -5.73 4.77
C PRO A 38 5.05 -4.24 4.84
N HIS A 39 4.09 -3.33 4.99
CA HIS A 39 4.29 -1.88 5.06
C HIS A 39 4.08 -1.29 6.47
N ALA A 40 3.71 -2.13 7.44
CA ALA A 40 3.54 -1.76 8.84
C ALA A 40 4.01 -2.95 9.67
N LYS A 41 5.33 -3.17 9.67
CA LYS A 41 5.96 -4.26 10.41
C LYS A 41 5.59 -4.13 11.87
N GLY A 42 4.94 -5.15 12.41
CA GLY A 42 4.61 -5.19 13.81
C GLY A 42 5.82 -5.64 14.63
N ILE A 43 6.02 -5.03 15.79
CA ILE A 43 7.04 -5.47 16.75
C ILE A 43 6.60 -6.70 17.54
N HIS A 44 5.37 -7.19 17.29
CA HIS A 44 4.75 -8.24 18.08
C HIS A 44 5.49 -9.58 17.96
N PHE A 45 6.09 -9.88 16.81
CA PHE A 45 6.92 -11.07 16.64
C PHE A 45 8.01 -11.18 17.71
N LYS A 46 8.77 -10.10 17.87
CA LYS A 46 10.04 -10.11 18.60
C LYS A 46 9.85 -10.26 20.09
N ILE A 47 8.72 -9.80 20.63
CA ILE A 47 8.52 -9.78 22.09
C ILE A 47 7.12 -10.17 22.51
N LEU A 48 6.09 -9.70 21.83
CA LEU A 48 4.70 -9.90 22.26
C LEU A 48 4.25 -11.35 22.09
N LEU A 49 4.58 -11.98 20.96
CA LEU A 49 4.25 -13.37 20.68
C LEU A 49 4.97 -14.30 21.69
N PRO A 50 6.30 -14.23 21.91
CA PRO A 50 6.98 -14.94 23.00
C PRO A 50 6.32 -14.72 24.37
N THR A 51 6.03 -13.45 24.71
CA THR A 51 5.43 -13.07 26.00
C THR A 51 4.04 -13.67 26.18
N SER A 52 3.24 -13.72 25.12
CA SER A 52 1.89 -14.30 25.13
C SER A 52 1.91 -15.81 25.36
N PHE A 53 2.84 -16.54 24.73
CA PHE A 53 3.02 -17.98 24.97
C PHE A 53 3.54 -18.26 26.38
N PHE A 54 4.50 -17.45 26.84
CA PHE A 54 4.96 -17.54 28.22
C PHE A 54 3.81 -17.32 29.22
N ALA A 55 2.99 -16.29 28.99
CA ALA A 55 1.81 -16.01 29.79
C ALA A 55 0.79 -17.16 29.78
N LEU A 56 0.53 -17.78 28.62
CA LEU A 56 -0.35 -18.95 28.50
C LEU A 56 0.13 -20.11 29.36
N LEU A 57 1.43 -20.44 29.31
CA LEU A 57 2.01 -21.52 30.12
C LEU A 57 1.87 -21.22 31.62
N LEU A 58 2.07 -19.97 32.04
CA LEU A 58 1.87 -19.56 33.44
C LEU A 58 0.42 -19.71 33.90
N GLN A 59 -0.55 -19.52 33.00
CA GLN A 59 -1.95 -19.64 33.34
C GLN A 59 -2.42 -21.09 33.59
N LEU A 60 -1.71 -22.08 33.05
CA LEU A 60 -1.97 -23.50 33.34
C LEU A 60 -1.64 -23.86 34.79
N TYR A 61 -0.78 -23.07 35.44
CA TYR A 61 -0.48 -23.22 36.85
C TYR A 61 -1.45 -22.39 37.72
N PRO A 62 -2.20 -23.00 38.65
CA PRO A 62 -3.27 -22.30 39.37
C PRO A 62 -2.75 -21.29 40.41
N LYS A 63 -1.59 -21.53 41.03
CA LYS A 63 -1.06 -20.71 42.12
C LYS A 63 -0.07 -19.64 41.63
N LYS A 64 0.24 -18.66 42.48
CA LYS A 64 1.38 -17.76 42.24
C LYS A 64 2.68 -18.55 42.44
N LEU A 65 3.67 -18.30 41.61
CA LEU A 65 4.93 -19.03 41.64
C LEU A 65 5.81 -18.58 42.80
N SER A 66 6.63 -19.51 43.31
CA SER A 66 7.66 -19.20 44.31
C SER A 66 8.67 -18.20 43.75
N VAL A 67 9.41 -17.53 44.63
CA VAL A 67 10.49 -16.60 44.26
C VAL A 67 11.53 -17.30 43.38
N ARG A 68 11.98 -18.50 43.79
CA ARG A 68 13.00 -19.28 43.06
C ARG A 68 12.49 -19.70 41.68
N THR A 69 11.27 -20.24 41.60
CA THR A 69 10.67 -20.65 40.32
C THR A 69 10.46 -19.47 39.39
N SER A 70 10.03 -18.33 39.93
CA SER A 70 9.87 -17.09 39.18
C SER A 70 11.19 -16.64 38.56
N LEU A 71 12.30 -16.63 39.33
CA LEU A 71 13.62 -16.25 38.82
C LEU A 71 14.09 -17.19 37.71
N ILE A 72 13.97 -18.51 37.92
CA ILE A 72 14.38 -19.51 36.93
C ILE A 72 13.63 -19.30 35.61
N LEU A 73 12.31 -19.15 35.66
CA LEU A 73 11.50 -18.96 34.46
C LEU A 73 11.78 -17.63 33.75
N LEU A 74 12.02 -16.56 34.50
CA LEU A 74 12.39 -15.26 33.92
C LEU A 74 13.74 -15.31 33.23
N ILE A 75 14.76 -15.89 33.89
CA ILE A 75 16.09 -16.07 33.30
C ILE A 75 15.96 -16.90 32.03
N LEU A 76 15.27 -18.04 32.10
CA LEU A 76 15.04 -18.91 30.94
C LEU A 76 14.35 -18.15 29.79
N PHE A 77 13.28 -17.40 30.08
CA PHE A 77 12.55 -16.62 29.08
C PHE A 77 13.46 -15.61 28.37
N PHE A 78 14.22 -14.82 29.13
CA PHE A 78 15.12 -13.83 28.54
C PHE A 78 16.33 -14.47 27.83
N THR A 79 16.83 -15.62 28.29
CA THR A 79 17.85 -16.38 27.58
C THR A 79 17.33 -16.88 26.23
N LEU A 80 16.11 -17.44 26.18
CA LEU A 80 15.48 -17.89 24.93
C LEU A 80 15.19 -16.73 23.97
N LEU A 81 14.85 -15.56 24.52
CA LEU A 81 14.65 -14.34 23.75
C LEU A 81 15.97 -13.84 23.14
N TYR A 82 17.03 -13.82 23.95
CA TYR A 82 18.37 -13.39 23.53
C TYR A 82 19.01 -14.34 22.51
N SER A 83 18.77 -15.64 22.64
CA SER A 83 19.30 -16.66 21.71
C SER A 83 18.46 -16.86 20.44
N ASP A 84 17.44 -16.02 20.23
CA ASP A 84 16.59 -16.01 19.03
C ASP A 84 15.82 -17.33 18.77
N VAL A 85 15.63 -18.15 19.81
CA VAL A 85 14.94 -19.45 19.70
C VAL A 85 13.49 -19.27 19.23
N PHE A 86 12.81 -18.22 19.70
CA PHE A 86 11.43 -17.94 19.29
C PHE A 86 11.32 -17.67 17.79
N THR A 87 12.33 -17.04 17.17
CA THR A 87 12.31 -16.79 15.73
C THR A 87 12.34 -18.11 14.96
N TYR A 88 13.23 -19.02 15.36
CA TYR A 88 13.28 -20.35 14.76
C TYR A 88 11.97 -21.13 14.98
N LEU A 89 11.40 -21.07 16.18
CA LEU A 89 10.17 -21.79 16.51
C LEU A 89 8.96 -21.27 15.73
N PHE A 90 8.82 -19.95 15.59
CA PHE A 90 7.63 -19.36 15.01
C PHE A 90 7.64 -19.33 13.47
N THR A 91 8.81 -19.36 12.83
CA THR A 91 8.96 -19.28 11.37
C THR A 91 8.82 -20.62 10.63
N GLN A 92 8.64 -21.74 11.34
CA GLN A 92 8.48 -23.05 10.70
C GLN A 92 7.15 -23.17 9.96
N LYS A 93 7.14 -23.92 8.84
CA LYS A 93 5.95 -24.09 7.99
C LYS A 93 4.71 -24.58 8.75
N PHE A 94 4.90 -25.39 9.79
CA PHE A 94 3.82 -26.00 10.58
C PHE A 94 3.51 -25.26 11.89
N THR A 95 4.17 -24.14 12.18
CA THR A 95 3.98 -23.41 13.44
C THR A 95 2.51 -23.00 13.62
N MET A 96 1.88 -22.41 12.61
CA MET A 96 0.50 -21.93 12.71
C MET A 96 -0.51 -23.06 13.03
N PRO A 97 -0.53 -24.21 12.33
CA PRO A 97 -1.34 -25.36 12.70
C PRO A 97 -1.06 -25.87 14.12
N VAL A 98 0.21 -26.01 14.50
CA VAL A 98 0.59 -26.51 15.84
C VAL A 98 0.12 -25.56 16.94
N ILE A 99 0.33 -24.26 16.77
CA ILE A 99 -0.18 -23.23 17.68
C ILE A 99 -1.71 -23.29 17.76
N THR A 100 -2.38 -23.42 16.63
CA THR A 100 -3.85 -23.47 16.59
C THR A 100 -4.37 -24.65 17.41
N VAL A 101 -3.81 -25.85 17.22
CA VAL A 101 -4.15 -27.03 18.00
C VAL A 101 -3.84 -26.84 19.49
N PHE A 102 -2.66 -26.30 19.81
CA PHE A 102 -2.27 -26.00 21.20
C PHE A 102 -3.25 -25.05 21.89
N LEU A 103 -3.67 -23.96 21.23
CA LEU A 103 -4.64 -23.00 21.76
C LEU A 103 -6.03 -23.63 21.92
N LEU A 104 -6.46 -24.49 21.00
CA LEU A 104 -7.72 -25.23 21.12
C LEU A 104 -7.69 -26.20 22.31
N VAL A 105 -6.57 -26.89 22.53
CA VAL A 105 -6.37 -27.76 23.71
C VAL A 105 -6.41 -26.94 24.99
N ILE A 106 -5.73 -25.78 25.05
CA ILE A 106 -5.83 -24.89 26.21
C ILE A 106 -7.27 -24.46 26.44
N LEU A 107 -8.00 -24.01 25.41
CA LEU A 107 -9.40 -23.60 25.53
C LEU A 107 -10.31 -24.72 26.04
N TYR A 108 -10.05 -25.95 25.62
CA TYR A 108 -10.77 -27.12 26.10
C TYR A 108 -10.52 -27.37 27.60
N ILE A 109 -9.26 -27.28 28.03
CA ILE A 109 -8.87 -27.46 29.43
C ILE A 109 -9.36 -26.28 30.30
N LYS A 110 -9.28 -25.07 29.77
CA LYS A 110 -9.56 -23.80 30.47
C LYS A 110 -10.02 -22.75 29.46
N LYS A 111 -11.21 -22.19 29.67
CA LYS A 111 -11.75 -21.08 28.87
C LYS A 111 -10.99 -19.77 29.13
N ASP A 112 -9.74 -19.71 28.67
CA ASP A 112 -8.85 -18.57 28.80
C ASP A 112 -9.06 -17.57 27.66
N ILE A 113 -9.22 -16.30 28.03
CA ILE A 113 -9.44 -15.20 27.09
C ILE A 113 -8.21 -14.91 26.22
N LEU A 114 -6.99 -15.14 26.72
CA LEU A 114 -5.78 -14.92 25.94
C LEU A 114 -5.71 -15.90 24.76
N SER A 115 -6.14 -17.14 24.97
CA SER A 115 -6.27 -18.15 23.92
C SER A 115 -7.30 -17.77 22.86
N ILE A 116 -8.45 -17.21 23.26
CA ILE A 116 -9.46 -16.68 22.31
C ILE A 116 -8.89 -15.55 21.48
N LEU A 117 -8.16 -14.61 22.10
CA LEU A 117 -7.56 -13.47 21.42
C LEU A 117 -6.49 -13.90 20.41
N LEU A 118 -5.63 -14.86 20.78
CA LEU A 118 -4.61 -15.41 19.88
C LEU A 118 -5.23 -16.18 18.70
N LEU A 119 -6.28 -16.97 18.93
CA LEU A 119 -7.02 -17.61 17.84
C LEU A 119 -7.70 -16.58 16.93
N SER A 120 -8.27 -15.52 17.49
CA SER A 120 -8.84 -14.42 16.72
C SER A 120 -7.78 -13.75 15.84
N GLN A 121 -6.58 -13.56 16.37
CA GLN A 121 -5.46 -13.02 15.62
C GLN A 121 -5.02 -13.96 14.48
N ILE A 122 -4.99 -15.27 14.72
CA ILE A 122 -4.74 -16.28 13.67
C ILE A 122 -5.81 -16.23 12.59
N ILE A 123 -7.08 -16.07 12.96
CA ILE A 123 -8.19 -15.93 12.01
C ILE A 123 -8.02 -14.66 11.16
N ILE A 124 -7.65 -13.52 11.77
CA ILE A 124 -7.37 -12.28 11.03
C ILE A 124 -6.18 -12.45 10.09
N ALA A 125 -5.14 -13.15 10.52
CA ALA A 125 -3.98 -13.45 9.68
C ALA A 125 -4.34 -14.30 8.47
N TYR A 126 -5.12 -15.36 8.68
CA TYR A 126 -5.67 -16.19 7.59
C TYR A 126 -6.57 -15.39 6.68
N TRP A 127 -7.48 -14.59 7.24
CA TRP A 127 -8.36 -13.72 6.47
C TRP A 127 -7.55 -12.79 5.54
N PHE A 128 -6.53 -12.12 6.08
CA PHE A 128 -5.65 -11.27 5.29
C PHE A 128 -4.87 -12.04 4.23
N GLY A 129 -4.22 -13.16 4.61
CA GLY A 129 -3.41 -13.97 3.69
C GLY A 129 -4.22 -14.56 2.54
N PHE A 130 -5.46 -14.99 2.84
CA PHE A 130 -6.40 -15.56 1.88
C PHE A 130 -7.27 -14.52 1.18
N SER A 131 -7.21 -13.23 1.54
CA SER A 131 -7.97 -12.18 0.85
C SER A 131 -7.65 -12.08 -0.65
N PHE A 132 -6.56 -12.69 -1.09
CA PHE A 132 -6.09 -12.71 -2.47
C PHE A 132 -6.03 -14.12 -3.08
N TYR A 133 -6.64 -15.12 -2.45
CA TYR A 133 -6.58 -16.53 -2.84
C TYR A 133 -7.54 -16.89 -3.98
N GLN A 134 -7.03 -17.50 -5.06
CA GLN A 134 -7.79 -17.88 -6.28
C GLN A 134 -9.12 -18.63 -6.04
N GLY A 135 -9.26 -19.34 -4.91
CA GLY A 135 -10.52 -20.02 -4.58
C GLY A 135 -11.72 -19.09 -4.34
N TRP A 136 -11.52 -17.79 -4.12
CA TRP A 136 -12.63 -16.82 -4.04
C TRP A 136 -13.40 -16.68 -5.36
N GLU A 137 -12.82 -17.05 -6.51
CA GLU A 137 -13.50 -17.00 -7.80
C GLU A 137 -14.82 -17.78 -7.79
N VAL A 138 -14.85 -18.94 -7.14
CA VAL A 138 -16.07 -19.75 -7.00
C VAL A 138 -17.15 -18.98 -6.23
N ILE A 139 -16.78 -18.28 -5.15
CA ILE A 139 -17.70 -17.50 -4.33
C ILE A 139 -18.22 -16.29 -5.11
N PHE A 140 -17.36 -15.64 -5.88
CA PHE A 140 -17.74 -14.48 -6.70
C PHE A 140 -18.69 -14.85 -7.84
N GLN A 141 -18.67 -16.09 -8.33
CA GLN A 141 -19.69 -16.59 -9.26
C GLN A 141 -21.09 -16.66 -8.64
N PHE A 142 -21.19 -17.07 -7.36
CA PHE A 142 -22.47 -17.13 -6.64
C PHE A 142 -22.94 -15.76 -6.13
N PHE A 143 -22.00 -14.89 -5.77
CA PHE A 143 -22.28 -13.55 -5.26
C PHE A 143 -21.55 -12.47 -6.06
N PRO A 144 -22.01 -12.20 -7.30
CA PRO A 144 -21.47 -11.11 -8.11
C PRO A 144 -21.53 -9.80 -7.32
N LYS A 145 -20.54 -8.93 -7.49
CA LYS A 145 -20.24 -7.70 -6.73
C LYS A 145 -19.35 -7.87 -5.51
N MET A 146 -19.18 -9.07 -4.96
CA MET A 146 -18.24 -9.28 -3.84
C MET A 146 -16.79 -9.03 -4.26
N GLU A 147 -16.46 -9.25 -5.54
CA GLU A 147 -15.15 -8.98 -6.14
C GLU A 147 -14.73 -7.50 -6.06
N MET A 148 -15.69 -6.58 -5.90
CA MET A 148 -15.40 -5.16 -5.75
C MET A 148 -14.84 -4.81 -4.35
N PHE A 149 -15.07 -5.67 -3.36
CA PHE A 149 -14.63 -5.45 -1.99
C PHE A 149 -13.21 -5.94 -1.79
N ASN A 150 -12.39 -5.10 -1.15
CA ASN A 150 -11.06 -5.52 -0.74
C ASN A 150 -11.14 -6.13 0.67
N PHE A 151 -11.33 -7.46 0.73
CA PHE A 151 -11.43 -8.18 2.01
C PHE A 151 -10.18 -8.07 2.88
N SER A 152 -9.01 -7.78 2.31
CA SER A 152 -7.80 -7.62 3.12
C SER A 152 -7.95 -6.51 4.15
N ARG A 153 -8.80 -5.50 3.89
CA ARG A 153 -8.93 -4.32 4.74
C ARG A 153 -9.31 -4.61 6.18
N PHE A 154 -9.95 -5.75 6.48
CA PHE A 154 -10.26 -6.15 7.86
C PHE A 154 -9.01 -6.37 8.74
N PHE A 155 -7.80 -6.39 8.17
CA PHE A 155 -6.55 -6.38 8.94
C PHE A 155 -6.48 -5.22 9.95
N PHE A 156 -7.25 -4.13 9.79
CA PHE A 156 -7.23 -2.99 10.71
C PHE A 156 -7.54 -3.39 12.16
N LEU A 157 -8.17 -4.56 12.38
CA LEU A 157 -8.44 -5.12 13.71
C LEU A 157 -7.19 -5.74 14.37
N SER A 158 -6.17 -6.11 13.59
CA SER A 158 -4.94 -6.78 14.05
C SER A 158 -4.21 -5.97 15.14
N PRO A 159 -3.93 -4.67 14.99
CA PRO A 159 -3.30 -3.87 16.05
C PRO A 159 -4.12 -3.81 17.35
N PHE A 160 -5.44 -3.73 17.25
CA PHE A 160 -6.33 -3.72 18.42
C PHE A 160 -6.28 -5.06 19.17
N LEU A 161 -6.35 -6.18 18.45
CA LEU A 161 -6.20 -7.51 19.05
C LEU A 161 -4.83 -7.69 19.71
N TRP A 162 -3.74 -7.25 19.06
CA TRP A 162 -2.40 -7.29 19.66
C TRP A 162 -2.30 -6.45 20.93
N ALA A 163 -2.93 -5.28 20.99
CA ALA A 163 -2.98 -4.49 22.22
C ALA A 163 -3.69 -5.25 23.35
N LEU A 164 -4.82 -5.90 23.07
CA LEU A 164 -5.51 -6.75 24.05
C LEU A 164 -4.66 -7.95 24.48
N ILE A 165 -4.01 -8.64 23.54
CA ILE A 165 -3.09 -9.74 23.83
C ILE A 165 -1.98 -9.27 24.77
N ALA A 166 -1.40 -8.08 24.54
CA ALA A 166 -0.38 -7.51 25.41
C ALA A 166 -0.90 -7.27 26.83
N VAL A 167 -2.08 -6.67 26.97
CA VAL A 167 -2.72 -6.41 28.27
C VAL A 167 -2.96 -7.72 29.03
N TYR A 168 -3.55 -8.73 28.41
CA TYR A 168 -3.84 -10.01 29.06
C TYR A 168 -2.58 -10.83 29.36
N SER A 169 -1.56 -10.74 28.51
CA SER A 169 -0.26 -11.39 28.74
C SER A 169 0.46 -10.77 29.95
N LEU A 170 0.57 -9.44 29.99
CA LEU A 170 1.19 -8.73 31.10
C LEU A 170 0.40 -8.93 32.40
N ARG A 171 -0.94 -8.87 32.36
CA ARG A 171 -1.77 -9.18 33.53
C ARG A 171 -1.48 -10.56 34.10
N SER A 172 -1.36 -11.58 33.24
CA SER A 172 -1.06 -12.95 33.66
C SER A 172 0.31 -13.03 34.34
N ILE A 173 1.32 -12.37 33.79
CA ILE A 173 2.67 -12.33 34.34
C ILE A 173 2.71 -11.58 35.67
N LEU A 174 2.08 -10.40 35.76
CA LEU A 174 1.97 -9.62 37.00
C LEU A 174 1.32 -10.39 38.15
N GLN A 175 0.32 -11.23 37.83
CA GLN A 175 -0.39 -12.03 38.82
C GLN A 175 0.38 -13.30 39.24
N LYS A 176 1.11 -13.94 38.31
CA LYS A 176 1.71 -15.27 38.52
C LYS A 176 3.18 -15.26 38.90
N ILE A 177 3.95 -14.27 38.45
CA ILE A 177 5.39 -14.17 38.66
C ILE A 177 5.67 -13.18 39.80
N HIS A 178 6.54 -13.56 40.74
CA HIS A 178 6.87 -12.68 41.88
C HIS A 178 7.46 -11.34 41.43
N TYR A 179 8.34 -11.37 40.43
CA TYR A 179 8.97 -10.19 39.82
C TYR A 179 8.22 -9.69 38.57
N GLY A 180 6.90 -9.87 38.52
CA GLY A 180 6.10 -9.50 37.35
C GLY A 180 6.22 -8.01 36.98
N SER A 181 6.32 -7.12 37.97
CA SER A 181 6.48 -5.67 37.72
C SER A 181 7.80 -5.35 37.04
N LEU A 182 8.90 -6.01 37.45
CA LEU A 182 10.19 -5.88 36.79
C LEU A 182 10.11 -6.37 35.35
N PHE A 183 9.45 -7.51 35.11
CA PHE A 183 9.20 -8.01 33.75
C PHE A 183 8.46 -6.97 32.90
N ALA A 184 7.39 -6.37 33.43
CA ALA A 184 6.62 -5.37 32.70
C ALA A 184 7.44 -4.13 32.33
N VAL A 185 8.31 -3.67 33.24
CA VAL A 185 9.24 -2.57 32.99
C VAL A 185 10.23 -2.94 31.88
N LEU A 186 10.87 -4.10 31.97
CA LEU A 186 11.79 -4.59 30.95
C LEU A 186 11.10 -4.76 29.58
N PHE A 187 9.89 -5.30 29.58
CA PHE A 187 9.07 -5.44 28.38
C PHE A 187 8.81 -4.08 27.70
N MET A 188 8.44 -3.04 28.46
CA MET A 188 8.26 -1.69 27.93
C MET A 188 9.56 -1.11 27.37
N PHE A 189 10.69 -1.26 28.09
CA PHE A 189 11.99 -0.78 27.61
C PHE A 189 12.43 -1.48 26.32
N ILE A 190 12.28 -2.80 26.24
CA ILE A 190 12.62 -3.56 25.03
C ILE A 190 11.70 -3.17 23.87
N GLN A 191 10.39 -3.01 24.11
CA GLN A 191 9.48 -2.53 23.07
C GLN A 191 9.86 -1.15 22.57
N PHE A 192 10.20 -0.23 23.47
CA PHE A 192 10.63 1.12 23.10
C PHE A 192 11.93 1.08 22.29
N TYR A 193 12.92 0.29 22.73
CA TYR A 193 14.17 0.10 22.00
C TYR A 193 13.95 -0.46 20.59
N ILE A 194 13.14 -1.52 20.46
CA ILE A 194 12.78 -2.09 19.15
C ILE A 194 12.05 -1.04 18.32
N ALA A 195 11.09 -0.32 18.88
CA ALA A 195 10.35 0.70 18.16
C ALA A 195 11.26 1.81 17.66
N VAL A 196 12.23 2.29 18.45
CA VAL A 196 13.19 3.32 18.02
C VAL A 196 14.14 2.82 16.94
N THR A 197 14.62 1.57 17.07
CA THR A 197 15.58 0.99 16.11
C THR A 197 14.93 0.53 14.80
N GLU A 198 13.69 0.04 14.83
CA GLU A 198 12.93 -0.40 13.66
C GLU A 198 12.08 0.72 13.05
N ALA A 199 11.79 1.78 13.80
CA ALA A 199 11.10 2.91 13.22
C ALA A 199 11.91 3.43 12.05
N PHE A 200 11.20 3.75 10.98
CA PHE A 200 11.73 4.43 9.80
C PHE A 200 12.26 5.85 10.10
N PHE A 201 12.69 6.17 11.33
CA PHE A 201 13.52 7.32 11.68
C PHE A 201 14.97 7.06 11.26
N ASN A 202 15.15 6.60 10.03
CA ASN A 202 16.45 6.59 9.39
C ASN A 202 16.73 8.05 8.99
N THR A 203 17.75 8.66 9.57
CA THR A 203 18.15 10.07 9.39
C THR A 203 18.66 10.41 7.98
N SER A 204 18.65 9.44 7.05
CA SER A 204 18.96 9.69 5.65
C SER A 204 17.86 10.55 5.00
N PRO A 205 18.17 11.70 4.39
CA PRO A 205 17.20 12.61 3.79
C PRO A 205 16.49 11.97 2.59
N LYS A 206 15.45 11.18 2.86
CA LYS A 206 14.56 10.59 1.87
C LYS A 206 13.52 11.63 1.42
N LEU A 207 12.89 11.43 0.26
CA LEU A 207 11.78 12.24 -0.31
C LEU A 207 10.72 12.69 0.72
N TYR A 208 10.56 11.94 1.82
CA TYR A 208 9.67 12.23 2.95
C TYR A 208 10.02 13.51 3.75
N TYR A 209 11.18 14.13 3.50
CA TYR A 209 11.55 15.42 4.12
C TYR A 209 11.34 16.62 3.20
N LEU A 210 10.86 16.42 1.96
CA LEU A 210 10.50 17.57 1.13
C LEU A 210 9.34 18.31 1.78
N PRO A 211 9.48 19.62 2.04
CA PRO A 211 8.38 20.43 2.53
C PRO A 211 7.17 20.29 1.58
N PHE A 212 6.00 20.07 2.16
CA PHE A 212 4.75 19.86 1.44
C PHE A 212 4.51 20.92 0.35
N ASN A 213 4.82 22.19 0.65
CA ASN A 213 4.73 23.31 -0.29
C ASN A 213 5.64 23.17 -1.51
N LYS A 214 6.84 22.58 -1.38
CA LYS A 214 7.75 22.36 -2.51
C LYS A 214 7.28 21.25 -3.45
N TYR A 215 6.67 20.20 -2.90
CA TYR A 215 6.08 19.12 -3.70
C TYR A 215 4.82 19.58 -4.42
N TYR A 216 3.92 20.32 -3.76
CA TYR A 216 2.69 20.79 -4.41
C TYR A 216 2.87 22.07 -5.23
N ALA A 217 3.95 22.84 -4.99
CA ALA A 217 4.38 23.95 -5.82
C ALA A 217 3.28 24.97 -6.15
N SER A 218 2.49 25.38 -5.15
CA SER A 218 1.25 26.14 -5.37
C SER A 218 1.45 27.43 -6.15
N SER A 219 2.53 28.16 -5.88
CA SER A 219 2.89 29.39 -6.61
C SER A 219 3.15 29.11 -8.09
N GLN A 220 3.93 28.06 -8.41
CA GLN A 220 4.24 27.67 -9.79
C GLN A 220 2.97 27.24 -10.54
N PHE A 221 2.13 26.42 -9.94
CA PHE A 221 0.88 25.98 -10.59
C PHE A 221 -0.12 27.12 -10.75
N LYS A 222 -0.11 28.12 -9.85
CA LYS A 222 -0.88 29.35 -10.05
C LYS A 222 -0.39 30.15 -11.26
N GLN A 223 0.92 30.21 -11.51
CA GLN A 223 1.46 30.83 -12.72
C GLN A 223 1.00 30.10 -13.99
N ILE A 224 0.89 28.77 -13.96
CA ILE A 224 0.35 27.97 -15.07
C ILE A 224 -1.13 28.35 -15.33
N GLN A 225 -1.96 28.43 -14.29
CA GLN A 225 -3.36 28.85 -14.42
C GLN A 225 -3.48 30.26 -15.00
N ASN A 226 -2.68 31.20 -14.48
CA ASN A 226 -2.66 32.59 -14.92
C ASN A 226 -2.12 32.75 -16.36
N PHE A 227 -1.35 31.79 -16.85
CA PHE A 227 -0.92 31.75 -18.24
C PHE A 227 -2.02 31.21 -19.16
N ILE A 228 -2.70 30.12 -18.76
CA ILE A 228 -3.79 29.51 -19.54
C ILE A 228 -5.00 30.46 -19.65
N LYS A 229 -5.30 31.24 -18.59
CA LYS A 229 -6.36 32.27 -18.55
C LYS A 229 -7.76 31.76 -18.97
N LYS A 230 -8.10 30.53 -18.64
CA LYS A 230 -9.43 29.94 -18.86
C LYS A 230 -10.03 29.42 -17.54
N PRO A 231 -11.36 29.38 -17.40
CA PRO A 231 -12.00 28.75 -16.25
C PRO A 231 -11.57 27.28 -16.12
N LEU A 232 -11.14 26.86 -14.93
CA LEU A 232 -10.55 25.52 -14.71
C LEU A 232 -11.52 24.37 -15.03
N ASN A 233 -12.82 24.58 -14.85
CA ASN A 233 -13.86 23.61 -15.16
C ASN A 233 -14.13 23.45 -16.67
N SER A 234 -13.69 24.39 -17.50
CA SER A 234 -13.95 24.40 -18.95
C SER A 234 -13.02 23.50 -19.76
N TYR A 235 -11.96 22.98 -19.15
CA TYR A 235 -11.01 22.07 -19.79
C TYR A 235 -10.56 20.98 -18.82
N ARG A 236 -9.92 19.94 -19.36
CA ARG A 236 -9.19 18.96 -18.56
C ARG A 236 -7.72 19.00 -18.92
N ILE A 237 -6.88 18.61 -17.97
CA ILE A 237 -5.45 18.40 -18.20
C ILE A 237 -5.07 16.95 -17.97
N VAL A 238 -3.87 16.60 -18.40
CA VAL A 238 -3.23 15.33 -18.06
C VAL A 238 -1.77 15.58 -17.69
N SER A 239 -1.20 14.79 -16.81
CA SER A 239 0.15 14.91 -16.30
C SER A 239 1.03 13.75 -16.80
N LEU A 240 2.22 14.08 -17.30
CA LEU A 240 3.24 13.12 -17.73
C LEU A 240 4.51 13.34 -16.92
N GLY A 241 4.92 12.32 -16.16
CA GLY A 241 6.07 12.41 -15.27
C GLY A 241 5.89 13.38 -14.08
N ILE A 242 4.65 13.80 -13.81
CA ILE A 242 4.22 14.56 -12.64
C ILE A 242 3.06 13.77 -12.03
N ASP A 243 3.03 13.62 -10.70
CA ASP A 243 1.91 12.95 -10.04
C ASP A 243 0.61 13.75 -10.24
N PRO A 244 -0.50 13.14 -10.68
CA PRO A 244 -1.75 13.86 -10.90
C PRO A 244 -2.32 14.53 -9.65
N SER A 245 -1.94 14.04 -8.46
CA SER A 245 -2.27 14.67 -7.17
C SER A 245 -1.76 16.10 -7.08
N VAL A 246 -0.62 16.43 -7.68
CA VAL A 246 -0.05 17.78 -7.70
C VAL A 246 -0.97 18.74 -8.45
N SER A 247 -1.39 18.33 -9.64
CA SER A 247 -2.35 19.06 -10.49
C SER A 247 -3.71 19.23 -9.79
N LEU A 248 -4.25 18.14 -9.24
CA LEU A 248 -5.53 18.13 -8.53
C LEU A 248 -5.52 19.02 -7.28
N PHE A 249 -4.46 18.96 -6.48
CA PHE A 249 -4.31 19.80 -5.29
C PHE A 249 -4.34 21.29 -5.64
N ASN A 250 -3.78 21.65 -6.79
CA ASN A 250 -3.79 23.02 -7.29
C ASN A 250 -5.11 23.43 -7.96
N GLY A 251 -6.13 22.57 -7.97
CA GLY A 251 -7.48 22.88 -8.47
C GLY A 251 -7.68 22.64 -9.96
N PHE A 252 -6.71 22.05 -10.67
CA PHE A 252 -6.93 21.63 -12.05
C PHE A 252 -7.90 20.44 -12.10
N TYR A 253 -8.74 20.40 -13.13
CA TYR A 253 -9.56 19.24 -13.43
C TYR A 253 -8.75 18.30 -14.33
N THR A 254 -8.45 17.09 -13.84
CA THR A 254 -7.55 16.16 -14.51
C THR A 254 -8.30 15.01 -15.17
N LEU A 255 -7.71 14.42 -16.22
CA LEU A 255 -8.16 13.14 -16.77
C LEU A 255 -7.50 11.95 -16.06
N ASP A 256 -6.33 12.17 -15.49
CA ASP A 256 -5.56 11.22 -14.74
C ASP A 256 -5.73 11.40 -13.23
N GLY A 257 -5.48 10.34 -12.47
CA GLY A 257 -5.70 10.35 -11.03
C GLY A 257 -5.52 8.98 -10.38
N TYR A 258 -5.33 9.01 -9.06
CA TYR A 258 -5.37 7.80 -8.24
C TYR A 258 -6.73 7.73 -7.55
N ILE A 259 -7.67 7.09 -8.23
CA ILE A 259 -9.07 7.04 -7.84
C ILE A 259 -9.47 5.58 -7.65
N VAL A 260 -9.87 5.27 -6.43
CA VAL A 260 -10.15 3.89 -5.99
C VAL A 260 -11.41 3.31 -6.66
N ASN A 261 -12.35 4.17 -7.04
CA ASN A 261 -13.62 3.81 -7.66
C ASN A 261 -14.08 4.89 -8.65
N TYR A 262 -14.33 4.52 -9.90
CA TYR A 262 -14.82 5.40 -10.97
C TYR A 262 -15.54 4.56 -12.05
N PRO A 263 -16.27 5.18 -13.01
CA PRO A 263 -17.01 4.42 -14.02
C PRO A 263 -16.10 3.51 -14.86
N LEU A 264 -16.52 2.27 -15.08
CA LEU A 264 -15.82 1.31 -15.94
C LEU A 264 -15.63 1.84 -17.36
N THR A 265 -16.66 2.51 -17.88
CA THR A 265 -16.60 3.17 -19.19
C THR A 265 -15.46 4.18 -19.27
N TYR A 266 -15.19 4.91 -18.19
CA TYR A 266 -14.06 5.84 -18.12
C TYR A 266 -12.71 5.10 -18.15
N LYS A 267 -12.59 3.94 -17.45
CA LYS A 267 -11.38 3.08 -17.50
C LYS A 267 -11.07 2.69 -18.94
N HIS A 268 -12.08 2.24 -19.69
CA HIS A 268 -11.93 1.83 -21.08
C HIS A 268 -11.55 3.00 -21.99
N GLN A 269 -12.13 4.19 -21.79
CA GLN A 269 -11.73 5.38 -22.57
C GLN A 269 -10.30 5.80 -22.25
N PHE A 270 -9.89 5.77 -20.99
CA PHE A 270 -8.52 6.10 -20.61
C PHE A 270 -7.52 5.05 -21.09
N ARG A 271 -7.87 3.76 -21.06
CA ARG A 271 -7.04 2.66 -21.59
C ARG A 271 -6.62 2.91 -23.03
N LYS A 272 -7.49 3.49 -23.86
CA LYS A 272 -7.19 3.86 -25.25
C LYS A 272 -6.10 4.92 -25.37
N ILE A 273 -5.95 5.82 -24.38
CA ILE A 273 -4.86 6.82 -24.33
C ILE A 273 -3.51 6.12 -24.26
N ILE A 274 -3.41 5.05 -23.47
CA ILE A 274 -2.16 4.38 -23.12
C ILE A 274 -2.01 2.99 -23.76
N ALA A 275 -2.88 2.63 -24.72
CA ALA A 275 -2.97 1.26 -25.24
C ALA A 275 -1.65 0.76 -25.85
N THR A 276 -0.95 1.62 -26.61
CA THR A 276 0.36 1.32 -27.19
C THR A 276 1.38 0.99 -26.11
N HIS A 277 1.36 1.74 -25.01
CA HIS A 277 2.25 1.51 -23.88
C HIS A 277 1.96 0.18 -23.17
N LEU A 278 0.69 -0.07 -22.87
CA LEU A 278 0.28 -1.32 -22.23
C LEU A 278 0.63 -2.55 -23.10
N GLY A 279 0.60 -2.41 -24.43
CA GLY A 279 1.03 -3.47 -25.35
C GLY A 279 2.53 -3.79 -25.29
N LYS A 280 3.37 -2.87 -24.81
CA LYS A 280 4.82 -3.04 -24.71
C LYS A 280 5.30 -3.35 -23.29
N ASN A 281 4.56 -2.93 -22.27
CA ASN A 281 4.94 -3.11 -20.87
C ASN A 281 3.94 -4.00 -20.11
N ALA A 282 4.30 -5.28 -19.94
CA ALA A 282 3.46 -6.27 -19.26
C ALA A 282 3.16 -5.92 -17.78
N ALA A 283 4.10 -5.26 -17.09
CA ALA A 283 3.90 -4.87 -15.69
C ALA A 283 2.85 -3.76 -15.56
N HIS A 284 2.92 -2.74 -16.41
CA HIS A 284 1.93 -1.67 -16.47
C HIS A 284 0.58 -2.15 -17.01
N HIS A 285 0.58 -3.08 -17.97
CA HIS A 285 -0.62 -3.78 -18.42
C HIS A 285 -1.33 -4.47 -17.25
N LYS A 286 -0.60 -5.31 -16.49
CA LYS A 286 -1.16 -6.01 -15.32
C LYS A 286 -1.63 -5.04 -14.24
N LEU A 287 -0.90 -3.95 -14.02
CA LEU A 287 -1.26 -2.92 -13.05
C LEU A 287 -2.55 -2.18 -13.44
N PHE A 288 -2.66 -1.71 -14.68
CA PHE A 288 -3.82 -0.94 -15.13
C PHE A 288 -5.05 -1.82 -15.31
N ASP A 289 -4.92 -2.96 -15.98
CA ASP A 289 -6.08 -3.82 -16.24
C ASP A 289 -6.51 -4.56 -14.98
N GLY A 290 -5.57 -5.05 -14.17
CA GLY A 290 -5.86 -5.85 -12.98
C GLY A 290 -6.17 -5.06 -11.71
N TRP A 291 -5.49 -3.92 -11.47
CA TRP A 291 -5.72 -3.08 -10.28
C TRP A 291 -6.49 -1.79 -10.62
N GLY A 292 -6.11 -1.10 -11.69
CA GLY A 292 -6.90 -0.06 -12.34
C GLY A 292 -7.29 1.16 -11.50
N SER A 293 -6.80 1.31 -10.27
CA SER A 293 -7.05 2.52 -9.45
C SER A 293 -6.14 3.68 -9.85
N LYS A 294 -4.98 3.39 -10.45
CA LYS A 294 -4.07 4.39 -11.03
C LYS A 294 -4.42 4.60 -12.50
N VAL A 295 -5.02 5.75 -12.79
CA VAL A 295 -5.36 6.20 -14.12
C VAL A 295 -4.30 7.21 -14.54
N TYR A 296 -3.11 6.73 -14.95
CA TYR A 296 -1.93 7.57 -15.16
C TYR A 296 -1.40 7.45 -16.58
N LEU A 297 -0.72 8.50 -17.07
CA LEU A 297 0.21 8.34 -18.17
C LEU A 297 1.49 7.68 -17.64
N PHE A 298 1.90 6.60 -18.28
CA PHE A 298 3.12 5.90 -17.93
C PHE A 298 4.32 6.57 -18.63
N ASP A 299 5.43 6.70 -17.90
CA ASP A 299 6.69 7.16 -18.47
C ASP A 299 7.45 5.95 -19.04
N ASN A 300 7.67 5.95 -20.36
CA ASN A 300 8.10 4.76 -21.10
C ASN A 300 9.58 4.41 -20.92
N ASN A 301 10.38 5.23 -20.26
CA ASN A 301 11.83 5.00 -20.12
C ASN A 301 12.38 5.35 -18.72
N VAL A 302 11.48 5.63 -17.80
CA VAL A 302 11.81 5.96 -16.42
C VAL A 302 10.83 5.15 -15.61
N GLY A 303 11.33 4.13 -14.91
CA GLY A 303 10.54 3.52 -13.86
C GLY A 303 9.97 4.66 -13.04
N TYR A 304 8.66 4.68 -12.81
CA TYR A 304 8.01 5.62 -11.90
C TYR A 304 9.00 6.02 -10.83
N SER A 305 9.17 7.31 -10.56
CA SER A 305 9.99 7.84 -9.48
C SER A 305 9.64 7.14 -8.16
N TYR A 306 10.22 5.98 -7.96
CA TYR A 306 10.14 5.10 -6.82
C TYR A 306 11.60 4.76 -6.58
N LYS A 307 12.18 5.54 -5.66
CA LYS A 307 13.24 5.13 -4.76
C LYS A 307 14.23 4.10 -5.32
N THR A 308 15.43 4.57 -5.62
CA THR A 308 16.57 4.00 -4.90
C THR A 308 16.76 4.83 -3.63
N GLU A 309 17.21 4.21 -2.56
CA GLU A 309 17.03 4.66 -1.18
C GLU A 309 17.78 5.94 -0.78
N GLN A 310 18.42 6.64 -1.73
CA GLN A 310 19.38 7.69 -1.43
C GLN A 310 19.25 8.99 -2.24
N ASP A 311 18.60 9.03 -3.41
CA ASP A 311 18.57 10.27 -4.24
C ASP A 311 17.32 10.41 -5.11
N ILE A 312 16.88 11.66 -5.33
CA ILE A 312 15.84 12.01 -6.30
C ILE A 312 16.52 12.24 -7.65
N TYR A 313 16.51 11.23 -8.52
CA TYR A 313 16.88 11.43 -9.92
C TYR A 313 15.65 11.93 -10.69
N ILE A 314 15.52 13.25 -10.81
CA ILE A 314 14.62 13.83 -11.81
C ILE A 314 15.30 13.60 -13.15
N HIS A 315 14.79 12.67 -13.95
CA HIS A 315 15.31 12.44 -15.29
C HIS A 315 15.19 13.73 -16.10
N THR A 316 16.32 14.22 -16.60
CA THR A 316 16.41 15.48 -17.34
C THR A 316 16.30 15.30 -18.85
N GLU A 317 16.50 14.08 -19.34
CA GLU A 317 16.50 13.77 -20.77
C GLU A 317 15.17 14.11 -21.42
N PRO A 318 15.08 14.52 -22.69
CA PRO A 318 13.79 14.69 -23.35
C PRO A 318 13.04 13.37 -23.59
N TYR A 319 11.71 13.41 -23.72
CA TYR A 319 10.92 12.30 -24.25
C TYR A 319 11.09 12.23 -25.77
N THR A 320 11.55 11.09 -26.27
CA THR A 320 11.83 10.87 -27.70
C THR A 320 10.74 10.06 -28.41
N ASN A 321 10.01 9.20 -27.69
CA ASN A 321 8.97 8.33 -28.24
C ASN A 321 7.77 8.26 -27.30
N LEU A 322 6.69 8.99 -27.62
CA LEU A 322 5.46 9.00 -26.83
C LEU A 322 4.52 7.89 -27.32
N GLU A 323 4.18 6.97 -26.42
CA GLU A 323 3.22 5.90 -26.70
C GLU A 323 1.80 6.31 -26.27
N LEU A 324 1.42 7.55 -26.58
CA LEU A 324 0.17 8.16 -26.17
C LEU A 324 -0.74 8.44 -27.36
N ASN A 325 -2.03 8.12 -27.21
CA ASN A 325 -3.08 8.52 -28.12
C ASN A 325 -3.66 9.88 -27.68
N THR A 326 -3.07 10.95 -28.19
CA THR A 326 -3.48 12.34 -27.90
C THR A 326 -4.84 12.70 -28.49
N SER A 327 -5.24 12.05 -29.57
CA SER A 327 -6.60 12.16 -30.12
C SER A 327 -7.66 11.72 -29.10
N GLN A 328 -7.42 10.62 -28.39
CA GLN A 328 -8.29 10.16 -27.31
C GLN A 328 -8.27 11.10 -26.11
N ILE A 329 -7.11 11.67 -25.74
CA ILE A 329 -7.02 12.71 -24.70
C ILE A 329 -7.93 13.89 -25.06
N TYR A 330 -7.87 14.36 -26.31
CA TYR A 330 -8.72 15.44 -26.80
C TYR A 330 -10.21 15.09 -26.75
N ALA A 331 -10.56 13.87 -27.18
CA ALA A 331 -11.95 13.37 -27.16
C ALA A 331 -12.53 13.28 -25.73
N MET A 332 -11.69 13.00 -24.73
CA MET A 332 -12.07 12.99 -23.31
C MET A 332 -12.10 14.40 -22.67
N GLY A 333 -11.88 15.46 -23.45
CA GLY A 333 -11.90 16.85 -22.97
C GLY A 333 -10.55 17.40 -22.52
N GLY A 334 -9.47 16.65 -22.69
CA GLY A 334 -8.10 17.09 -22.44
C GLY A 334 -7.72 18.21 -23.40
N ARG A 335 -7.16 19.30 -22.88
CA ARG A 335 -6.70 20.45 -23.69
C ARG A 335 -5.26 20.85 -23.40
N TYR A 336 -4.71 20.40 -22.27
CA TYR A 336 -3.32 20.66 -21.92
C TYR A 336 -2.68 19.41 -21.33
N LEU A 337 -1.38 19.25 -21.61
CA LEU A 337 -0.52 18.24 -21.02
C LEU A 337 0.58 18.95 -20.21
N LEU A 338 0.69 18.60 -18.93
CA LEU A 338 1.76 19.04 -18.05
C LEU A 338 2.83 17.96 -18.00
N SER A 339 4.01 18.24 -18.55
CA SER A 339 5.12 17.30 -18.60
C SER A 339 6.25 17.73 -17.68
N SER A 340 6.88 16.80 -16.96
CA SER A 340 8.10 17.09 -16.19
C SER A 340 9.35 17.27 -17.06
N ARG A 341 9.29 16.82 -18.32
CA ARG A 341 10.41 16.83 -19.28
C ARG A 341 9.98 17.40 -20.63
N LYS A 342 10.96 17.84 -21.42
CA LYS A 342 10.72 18.28 -22.80
C LYS A 342 10.27 17.08 -23.64
N ILE A 343 9.31 17.26 -24.53
CA ILE A 343 8.91 16.29 -25.54
C ILE A 343 9.58 16.70 -26.85
N LEU A 344 10.28 15.78 -27.51
CA LEU A 344 10.83 16.02 -28.84
C LEU A 344 9.80 15.64 -29.90
N ASN A 345 9.79 16.39 -31.01
CA ASN A 345 8.88 16.20 -32.13
C ASN A 345 7.41 16.22 -31.68
N GLU A 346 7.05 17.13 -30.77
CA GLU A 346 5.73 17.25 -30.15
C GLU A 346 4.59 17.34 -31.18
N ASN A 347 4.86 17.94 -32.34
CA ASN A 347 3.91 18.07 -33.45
C ASN A 347 3.48 16.71 -34.04
N LEU A 348 4.30 15.65 -33.95
CA LEU A 348 3.93 14.30 -34.38
C LEU A 348 2.81 13.70 -33.53
N TYR A 349 2.60 14.25 -32.33
CA TYR A 349 1.62 13.79 -31.36
C TYR A 349 0.47 14.80 -31.18
N ASP A 350 0.27 15.75 -32.10
CA ASP A 350 -0.71 16.85 -31.95
C ASP A 350 -0.52 17.67 -30.66
N LEU A 351 0.72 17.76 -30.18
CA LEU A 351 1.11 18.56 -29.00
C LEU A 351 1.83 19.83 -29.47
N TYR A 352 1.44 20.96 -28.89
CA TYR A 352 2.01 22.26 -29.20
C TYR A 352 2.63 22.85 -27.95
N PHE A 353 3.94 23.08 -27.96
CA PHE A 353 4.63 23.69 -26.84
C PHE A 353 4.13 25.13 -26.61
N GLU A 354 3.74 25.43 -25.38
CA GLU A 354 3.26 26.77 -24.99
C GLU A 354 4.30 27.52 -24.16
N LYS A 355 4.74 26.91 -23.04
CA LYS A 355 5.66 27.54 -22.10
C LYS A 355 6.30 26.52 -21.16
N VAL A 356 7.49 26.85 -20.63
CA VAL A 356 8.11 26.14 -19.52
C VAL A 356 8.03 26.98 -18.23
N PHE A 357 7.70 26.34 -17.12
CA PHE A 357 7.60 26.95 -15.80
C PHE A 357 8.64 26.32 -14.89
N ILE A 358 9.48 27.16 -14.29
CA ILE A 358 10.57 26.78 -13.38
C ILE A 358 10.48 27.71 -12.19
N SER A 359 10.49 27.16 -10.97
CA SER A 359 10.72 27.94 -9.76
C SER A 359 12.07 27.56 -9.19
N LYS A 360 12.86 28.55 -8.75
CA LYS A 360 14.18 28.30 -8.15
C LYS A 360 14.07 27.86 -6.69
N ASP A 361 13.06 28.37 -5.96
CA ASP A 361 12.99 28.22 -4.50
C ASP A 361 11.73 27.46 -4.03
N ASP A 362 10.63 27.56 -4.77
CA ASP A 362 9.29 27.13 -4.31
C ASP A 362 8.80 25.79 -4.88
N ALA A 363 9.50 25.21 -5.86
CA ALA A 363 9.02 24.01 -6.55
C ALA A 363 10.15 23.07 -6.92
N ILE A 364 9.87 21.77 -6.85
CA ILE A 364 10.77 20.72 -7.37
C ILE A 364 10.57 20.45 -8.87
N TRP A 365 9.48 20.95 -9.45
CA TRP A 365 9.08 20.63 -10.80
C TRP A 365 9.64 21.61 -11.83
N LYS A 366 10.07 21.07 -12.96
CA LYS A 366 10.22 21.81 -14.22
C LYS A 366 9.06 21.42 -15.12
N VAL A 367 8.05 22.29 -15.23
CA VAL A 367 6.80 21.95 -15.93
C VAL A 367 6.82 22.50 -17.35
N TRP A 368 6.81 21.61 -18.33
CA TRP A 368 6.60 21.92 -19.74
C TRP A 368 5.10 21.82 -20.04
N LEU A 369 4.49 22.94 -20.39
CA LEU A 369 3.09 23.03 -20.77
C LEU A 369 2.96 22.84 -22.29
N TYR A 370 2.15 21.87 -22.67
CA TYR A 370 1.74 21.65 -24.06
C TYR A 370 0.23 21.81 -24.19
N ARG A 371 -0.21 22.45 -25.26
CA ARG A 371 -1.62 22.46 -25.69
C ARG A 371 -1.89 21.25 -26.57
N ILE A 372 -3.07 20.67 -26.39
CA ILE A 372 -3.56 19.52 -27.16
C ILE A 372 -4.66 20.03 -28.08
N ASP A 373 -4.44 19.88 -29.38
CA ASP A 373 -5.43 20.28 -30.38
C ASP A 373 -6.20 19.10 -30.94
N LYS A 374 -7.28 19.43 -31.65
CA LYS A 374 -8.03 18.45 -32.41
C LYS A 374 -7.06 17.84 -33.45
N PRO A 375 -6.92 16.51 -33.51
CA PRO A 375 -6.06 15.85 -34.48
C PRO A 375 -6.42 16.33 -35.87
N LYS A 376 -5.41 16.71 -36.65
CA LYS A 376 -5.64 16.94 -38.08
C LYS A 376 -6.03 15.57 -38.66
N GLN A 377 -7.23 15.46 -39.24
CA GLN A 377 -7.57 14.28 -40.03
C GLN A 377 -6.45 14.12 -41.05
N GLN A 378 -5.60 13.11 -40.90
CA GLN A 378 -4.70 12.72 -41.97
C GLN A 378 -5.59 12.41 -43.17
N LYS A 379 -5.52 13.24 -44.21
CA LYS A 379 -6.01 12.85 -45.53
C LYS A 379 -5.30 11.54 -45.83
N LYS A 380 -6.04 10.43 -45.79
CA LYS A 380 -5.64 9.21 -46.46
C LYS A 380 -5.68 9.52 -47.95
N ASP A 381 -4.63 10.13 -48.46
CA ASP A 381 -4.36 10.13 -49.90
C ASP A 381 -3.97 8.70 -50.23
N TYR A 382 -4.96 7.88 -50.58
CA TYR A 382 -4.74 6.66 -51.33
C TYR A 382 -4.22 7.09 -52.71
N LYS A 383 -2.96 6.79 -53.00
CA LYS A 383 -2.46 6.61 -54.35
C LYS A 383 -1.79 5.26 -54.45
#